data_AF-A0A661XYX8-F1
#
_entry.id   AF-A0A661XYX8-F1
#
_cell.length_a   1.000
_cell.length_b   1.000
_cell.length_c   1.000
_cell.angle_alpha   90.00
_cell.angle_beta   90.00
_cell.angle_gamma   90.00
#
_symmetry.space_group_name_H-M   'P 1'
#
loop_
_entity.id
_entity.type
_entity.pdbx_description
1 polymer ?
#
loop_
_entity_poly.entity_id
_entity_poly.type
_entity_poly.pdbx_seq_one_letter_code
_entity_poly.pdbx_strand_id
1 'polypeptide(L)'
;MKSKGNPFHLKGYHGAALFCNREKETSVLIENLNNGINTTLFSIRRMGKTGLIHHVFNKLKRDKAVECIYLDIYATQSLSEFTNQIASAILQAFPKNNSIGKKFINLIKGLSPIISYDALTGAPEISFTYAQPKQYEYSLKELFAFLDRQNKTVVFAIDEFQQITQYPETNIEALLRTIIQQLKNVAFIFSGSQKHLMLEMFNSSKRPFFSSTSPLHLNEIPERKYASFIKKLFKKGGREIDDRSIDFILEWTKVHTYYTQALCNKVYAQNTSEIKLKDVYASCDSILEEQENVFFQYRNLLTKAQWNLVKAIAREDSVSQPTGNKFISKYNLGNPTSVRRSLEALVNKEMVFRESDKKGSYYRVYDCFLSRWLER
;
A
#
# COMPACT_ATOMS: atom_id res chain seq x y z
N MET A 1 -22.68 -9.17 -22.89
CA MET A 1 -21.58 -10.14 -23.04
C MET A 1 -21.12 -10.56 -21.64
N LYS A 2 -21.13 -11.87 -21.32
CA LYS A 2 -20.57 -12.38 -20.06
C LYS A 2 -19.08 -12.04 -20.01
N SER A 3 -18.63 -11.38 -18.95
CA SER A 3 -17.20 -11.21 -18.65
C SER A 3 -16.56 -12.60 -18.53
N LYS A 4 -15.56 -12.92 -19.36
CA LYS A 4 -14.91 -14.25 -19.40
C LYS A 4 -14.03 -14.56 -18.17
N GLY A 5 -13.97 -13.69 -17.16
CA GLY A 5 -13.16 -13.88 -15.96
C GLY A 5 -13.85 -13.43 -14.67
N ASN A 6 -13.26 -13.82 -13.54
CA ASN A 6 -13.69 -13.41 -12.21
C ASN A 6 -13.49 -11.89 -12.04
N PRO A 7 -14.55 -11.10 -11.77
CA PRO A 7 -14.44 -9.64 -11.69
C PRO A 7 -13.79 -9.15 -10.37
N PHE A 8 -13.56 -10.04 -9.40
CA PHE A 8 -12.92 -9.74 -8.12
C PHE A 8 -11.42 -10.02 -8.20
N HIS A 9 -10.65 -9.06 -8.69
CA HIS A 9 -9.20 -9.23 -8.87
C HIS A 9 -8.43 -9.03 -7.55
N LEU A 10 -7.47 -9.93 -7.28
CA LEU A 10 -6.66 -9.89 -6.05
C LEU A 10 -5.37 -9.07 -6.19
N LYS A 11 -4.99 -8.72 -7.43
CA LYS A 11 -3.74 -8.02 -7.74
C LYS A 11 -3.96 -6.95 -8.79
N GLY A 12 -3.31 -5.81 -8.60
CA GLY A 12 -3.26 -4.71 -9.57
C GLY A 12 -4.56 -3.93 -9.73
N TYR A 13 -4.47 -2.85 -10.51
CA TYR A 13 -5.60 -2.01 -10.89
C TYR A 13 -6.13 -2.43 -12.27
N HIS A 14 -7.42 -2.78 -12.34
CA HIS A 14 -8.08 -3.28 -13.58
C HIS A 14 -9.07 -2.27 -14.18
N GLY A 15 -8.82 -0.98 -13.98
CA GLY A 15 -9.63 0.10 -14.53
C GLY A 15 -10.77 0.58 -13.61
N ALA A 16 -11.31 1.73 -13.96
CA ALA A 16 -12.25 2.47 -13.10
C ALA A 16 -13.55 1.70 -12.81
N ALA A 17 -13.99 0.83 -13.73
CA ALA A 17 -15.21 0.06 -13.56
C ALA A 17 -15.11 -1.02 -12.46
N LEU A 18 -13.88 -1.44 -12.12
CA LEU A 18 -13.58 -2.46 -11.12
C LEU A 18 -12.91 -1.86 -9.86
N PHE A 19 -12.87 -0.53 -9.76
CA PHE A 19 -12.36 0.18 -8.58
C PHE A 19 -13.54 0.67 -7.74
N CYS A 20 -13.72 0.09 -6.55
CA CYS A 20 -14.85 0.38 -5.70
C CYS A 20 -14.67 1.69 -4.92
N ASN A 21 -15.59 2.64 -5.11
CA ASN A 21 -15.67 3.87 -4.34
C ASN A 21 -14.35 4.69 -4.35
N ARG A 22 -13.90 5.19 -3.19
CA ARG A 22 -12.78 6.12 -3.01
C ARG A 22 -12.97 7.46 -3.72
N GLU A 23 -14.21 7.89 -3.93
CA GLU A 23 -14.50 9.14 -4.65
C GLU A 23 -13.92 10.36 -3.92
N LYS A 24 -14.09 10.42 -2.60
CA LYS A 24 -13.55 11.51 -1.77
C LYS A 24 -12.03 11.52 -1.79
N GLU A 25 -11.38 10.39 -1.53
CA GLU A 25 -9.93 10.25 -1.52
C GLU A 25 -9.33 10.58 -2.90
N THR A 26 -9.99 10.14 -3.98
CA THR A 26 -9.61 10.46 -5.35
C THR A 26 -9.69 11.96 -5.62
N SER A 27 -10.79 12.61 -5.22
CA SER A 27 -10.98 14.05 -5.42
C SER A 27 -9.95 14.86 -4.63
N VAL A 28 -9.75 14.54 -3.35
CA VAL A 28 -8.74 15.22 -2.50
C VAL A 28 -7.33 15.03 -3.07
N LEU A 29 -6.99 13.84 -3.55
CA LEU A 29 -5.67 13.60 -4.12
C LEU A 29 -5.47 14.42 -5.40
N ILE A 30 -6.47 14.46 -6.30
CA ILE A 30 -6.40 15.28 -7.52
C ILE A 30 -6.33 16.77 -7.18
N GLU A 31 -7.11 17.24 -6.21
CA GLU A 31 -7.09 18.63 -5.75
C GLU A 31 -5.70 19.01 -5.19
N ASN A 32 -5.12 18.18 -4.33
CA ASN A 32 -3.78 18.40 -3.81
C ASN A 32 -2.75 18.49 -4.96
N LEU A 33 -2.80 17.55 -5.91
CA LEU A 33 -1.87 17.51 -7.05
C LEU A 33 -2.00 18.77 -7.92
N ASN A 34 -3.23 19.22 -8.22
CA ASN A 34 -3.47 20.43 -9.00
C ASN A 34 -2.96 21.70 -8.31
N ASN A 35 -2.90 21.69 -6.97
CA ASN A 35 -2.39 22.80 -6.16
C ASN A 35 -0.89 22.64 -5.80
N GLY A 36 -0.17 21.66 -6.38
CA GLY A 36 1.25 21.42 -6.08
C GLY A 36 1.50 20.89 -4.66
N ILE A 37 0.49 20.32 -4.01
CA ILE A 37 0.58 19.80 -2.64
C ILE A 37 0.99 18.33 -2.68
N ASN A 38 2.17 18.06 -2.11
CA ASN A 38 2.63 16.69 -1.88
C ASN A 38 1.70 15.97 -0.89
N THR A 39 1.34 14.73 -1.18
CA THR A 39 0.39 13.96 -0.36
C THR A 39 1.00 12.65 0.12
N THR A 40 0.75 12.30 1.38
CA THR A 40 1.15 11.01 1.95
C THR A 40 -0.07 10.14 2.23
N LEU A 41 -0.09 8.92 1.71
CA LEU A 41 -1.17 7.94 1.88
C LEU A 41 -0.94 7.07 3.13
N PHE A 42 -1.84 7.17 4.11
CA PHE A 42 -1.79 6.37 5.34
C PHE A 42 -2.87 5.30 5.36
N SER A 43 -2.45 4.04 5.42
CA SER A 43 -3.34 2.90 5.73
C SER A 43 -2.54 1.66 6.07
N ILE A 44 -3.21 0.68 6.67
CA ILE A 44 -2.70 -0.68 6.76
C ILE A 44 -2.49 -1.30 5.36
N ARG A 45 -1.77 -2.42 5.28
CA ARG A 45 -1.45 -3.13 4.04
C ARG A 45 -2.72 -3.57 3.35
N ARG A 46 -2.67 -3.67 2.03
CA ARG A 46 -3.75 -4.26 1.22
C ARG A 46 -5.12 -3.55 1.35
N MET A 47 -5.11 -2.25 1.70
CA MET A 47 -6.29 -1.35 1.68
C MET A 47 -6.53 -0.65 0.34
N GLY A 48 -5.66 -0.88 -0.64
CA GLY A 48 -5.80 -0.35 -2.00
C GLY A 48 -5.08 0.97 -2.29
N LYS A 49 -3.99 1.30 -1.56
CA LYS A 49 -3.17 2.50 -1.82
C LYS A 49 -2.66 2.57 -3.27
N THR A 50 -1.93 1.54 -3.70
CA THR A 50 -1.42 1.43 -5.07
C THR A 50 -2.55 1.47 -6.10
N GLY A 51 -3.69 0.83 -5.79
CA GLY A 51 -4.89 0.89 -6.63
C GLY A 51 -5.46 2.31 -6.76
N LEU A 52 -5.48 3.09 -5.68
CA LEU A 52 -5.90 4.50 -5.68
C LEU A 52 -4.95 5.37 -6.51
N ILE A 53 -3.63 5.16 -6.38
CA ILE A 53 -2.62 5.89 -7.17
C ILE A 53 -2.87 5.65 -8.67
N HIS A 54 -2.97 4.39 -9.10
CA HIS A 54 -3.25 4.08 -10.50
C HIS A 54 -4.63 4.56 -10.96
N HIS A 55 -5.63 4.58 -10.08
CA HIS A 55 -6.95 5.14 -10.39
C HIS A 55 -6.88 6.64 -10.68
N VAL A 56 -6.13 7.39 -9.85
CA VAL A 56 -5.88 8.82 -10.05
C VAL A 56 -5.07 9.05 -11.33
N PHE A 57 -4.01 8.28 -11.57
CA PHE A 57 -3.22 8.38 -12.80
C PHE A 57 -4.08 8.13 -14.04
N ASN A 58 -4.98 7.15 -13.99
CA ASN A 58 -5.91 6.88 -15.08
C ASN A 58 -6.89 8.04 -15.33
N LYS A 59 -7.26 8.82 -14.30
CA LYS A 59 -8.06 10.04 -14.46
C LYS A 59 -7.24 11.19 -15.06
N LEU A 60 -6.00 11.37 -14.59
CA LEU A 60 -5.09 12.42 -15.04
C LEU A 60 -4.54 12.18 -16.46
N LYS A 61 -4.50 10.92 -16.92
CA LYS A 61 -4.00 10.54 -18.27
C LYS A 61 -4.68 11.29 -19.43
N ARG A 62 -5.89 11.83 -19.21
CA ARG A 62 -6.61 12.61 -20.23
C ARG A 62 -6.02 14.02 -20.42
N ASP A 63 -5.33 14.53 -19.42
CA ASP A 63 -4.68 15.82 -19.47
C ASP A 63 -3.26 15.68 -20.03
N LYS A 64 -3.01 16.26 -21.21
CA LYS A 64 -1.71 16.22 -21.87
C LYS A 64 -0.67 17.10 -21.16
N ALA A 65 -1.10 18.03 -20.30
CA ALA A 65 -0.25 18.88 -19.49
C ALA A 65 0.29 18.17 -18.24
N VAL A 66 -0.20 16.96 -17.93
CA VAL A 66 0.24 16.17 -16.78
C VAL A 66 0.99 14.92 -17.24
N GLU A 67 2.10 14.62 -16.60
CA GLU A 67 2.80 13.33 -16.74
C GLU A 67 2.81 12.61 -15.40
N CYS A 68 2.44 11.33 -15.37
CA CYS A 68 2.39 10.55 -14.14
C CYS A 68 3.48 9.48 -14.14
N ILE A 69 4.33 9.49 -13.11
CA ILE A 69 5.41 8.53 -12.90
C ILE A 69 5.10 7.74 -11.63
N TYR A 70 5.10 6.42 -11.73
CA TYR A 70 4.97 5.51 -10.59
C TYR A 70 6.30 4.80 -10.37
N LEU A 71 6.74 4.74 -9.12
CA LEU A 71 7.92 4.00 -8.72
C LEU A 71 7.64 3.24 -7.42
N ASP A 72 7.90 1.95 -7.40
CA ASP A 72 7.91 1.11 -6.20
C ASP A 72 9.36 0.85 -5.82
N ILE A 73 9.78 1.31 -4.65
CA ILE A 73 11.17 1.24 -4.21
C ILE A 73 11.42 0.08 -3.23
N TYR A 74 10.48 -0.84 -3.06
CA TYR A 74 10.61 -1.93 -2.09
C TYR A 74 11.89 -2.75 -2.27
N ALA A 75 12.30 -2.97 -3.52
CA ALA A 75 13.45 -3.80 -3.85
C ALA A 75 14.81 -3.10 -3.65
N THR A 76 14.84 -1.77 -3.50
CA THR A 76 16.10 -1.05 -3.40
C THR A 76 16.69 -1.11 -1.99
N GLN A 77 18.02 -1.14 -1.93
CA GLN A 77 18.78 -1.33 -0.70
C GLN A 77 19.78 -0.20 -0.42
N SER A 78 19.95 0.73 -1.36
CA SER A 78 20.91 1.84 -1.25
C SER A 78 20.47 3.08 -2.04
N LEU A 79 21.14 4.21 -1.78
CA LEU A 79 20.95 5.43 -2.55
C LEU A 79 21.28 5.24 -4.03
N SER A 80 22.27 4.38 -4.35
CA SER A 80 22.64 4.05 -5.73
C SER A 80 21.47 3.40 -6.48
N GLU A 81 20.93 2.32 -5.92
CA GLU A 81 19.82 1.59 -6.54
C GLU A 81 18.56 2.46 -6.66
N PHE A 82 18.27 3.27 -5.65
CA PHE A 82 17.17 4.22 -5.69
C PHE A 82 17.35 5.29 -6.79
N THR A 83 18.56 5.83 -6.96
CA THR A 83 18.87 6.79 -8.02
C THR A 83 18.74 6.16 -9.42
N ASN A 84 19.25 4.94 -9.58
CA ASN A 84 19.14 4.15 -10.80
C ASN A 84 17.67 3.87 -11.17
N GLN A 85 16.85 3.49 -10.19
CA GLN A 85 15.43 3.25 -10.40
C GLN A 85 14.66 4.52 -10.78
N ILE A 86 14.95 5.67 -10.15
CA ILE A 86 14.36 6.95 -10.56
C ILE A 86 14.74 7.27 -12.02
N ALA A 87 16.00 7.15 -12.39
CA ALA A 87 16.44 7.42 -13.76
C ALA A 87 15.71 6.52 -14.77
N SER A 88 15.59 5.23 -14.46
CA SER A 88 14.86 4.24 -15.26
C SER A 88 13.39 4.61 -15.43
N ALA A 89 12.71 4.99 -14.33
CA ALA A 89 11.32 5.41 -14.35
C ALA A 89 11.11 6.70 -15.18
N ILE A 90 12.05 7.65 -15.11
CA ILE A 90 12.02 8.87 -15.93
C ILE A 90 12.18 8.53 -17.41
N LEU A 91 13.10 7.64 -17.78
CA LEU A 91 13.28 7.22 -19.19
C LEU A 91 12.06 6.45 -19.71
N GLN A 92 11.40 5.67 -18.86
CA GLN A 92 10.17 4.99 -19.22
C GLN A 92 9.01 5.99 -19.45
N ALA A 93 8.89 7.01 -18.60
CA ALA A 93 7.88 8.06 -18.75
C ALA A 93 8.16 9.00 -19.94
N PHE A 94 9.44 9.25 -20.25
CA PHE A 94 9.88 10.06 -21.38
C PHE A 94 10.77 9.26 -22.33
N PRO A 95 10.20 8.40 -23.19
CA PRO A 95 10.99 7.55 -24.06
C PRO A 95 11.81 8.34 -25.07
N LYS A 96 12.95 7.78 -25.49
CA LYS A 96 13.93 8.40 -26.42
C LYS A 96 13.37 8.88 -27.77
N ASN A 97 12.20 8.41 -28.18
CA ASN A 97 11.54 8.82 -29.42
C ASN A 97 10.87 10.20 -29.31
N ASN A 98 10.56 10.67 -28.10
CA ASN A 98 9.98 12.00 -27.87
C ASN A 98 11.06 13.05 -27.55
N SER A 99 10.73 14.33 -27.69
CA SER A 99 11.70 15.44 -27.53
C SER A 99 12.21 15.57 -26.10
N ILE A 100 11.37 15.30 -25.10
CA ILE A 100 11.73 15.35 -23.67
C ILE A 100 12.73 14.24 -23.33
N GLY A 101 12.49 13.01 -23.80
CA GLY A 101 13.36 11.86 -23.62
C GLY A 101 14.72 12.04 -24.27
N LYS A 102 14.80 12.68 -25.46
CA LYS A 102 16.09 13.06 -26.05
C LYS A 102 16.86 14.04 -25.16
N LYS A 103 16.18 15.03 -24.56
CA LYS A 103 16.80 15.95 -23.60
C LYS A 103 17.25 15.20 -22.34
N PHE A 104 16.47 14.25 -21.85
CA PHE A 104 16.82 13.41 -20.71
C PHE A 104 18.09 12.61 -20.98
N ILE A 105 18.14 11.87 -22.10
CA ILE A 105 19.32 11.11 -22.53
C ILE A 105 20.55 12.02 -22.63
N ASN A 106 20.41 13.23 -23.19
CA ASN A 106 21.52 14.17 -23.27
C ASN A 106 21.99 14.68 -21.91
N LEU A 107 21.08 14.90 -20.95
CA LEU A 107 21.41 15.25 -19.57
C LEU A 107 22.20 14.13 -18.90
N ILE A 108 21.70 12.90 -18.97
CA ILE A 108 22.34 11.78 -18.28
C ILE A 108 23.64 11.33 -18.99
N LYS A 109 23.91 11.69 -20.25
CA LYS A 109 25.21 11.37 -20.88
C LYS A 109 26.40 11.92 -20.08
N GLY A 110 26.26 13.09 -19.44
CA GLY A 110 27.28 13.65 -18.57
C GLY A 110 27.48 12.89 -17.25
N LEU A 111 26.57 11.95 -16.95
CA LEU A 111 26.56 11.07 -15.79
C LEU A 111 27.11 9.66 -16.11
N SER A 112 27.56 9.41 -17.34
CA SER A 112 28.10 8.11 -17.80
C SER A 112 27.20 6.90 -17.48
N PRO A 113 25.97 6.85 -18.01
CA PRO A 113 25.00 5.82 -17.69
C PRO A 113 25.27 4.55 -18.50
N ILE A 114 25.02 3.40 -17.89
CA ILE A 114 24.84 2.12 -18.58
C ILE A 114 23.33 1.95 -18.80
N ILE A 115 22.91 1.85 -20.06
CA ILE A 115 21.51 1.64 -20.42
C ILE A 115 21.32 0.21 -20.91
N SER A 116 20.57 -0.58 -20.17
CA SER A 116 20.10 -1.92 -20.53
C SER A 116 18.59 -1.93 -20.73
N TYR A 117 18.04 -3.08 -21.13
CA TYR A 117 16.60 -3.30 -21.21
C TYR A 117 16.29 -4.61 -20.51
N ASP A 118 15.28 -4.60 -19.64
CA ASP A 118 14.81 -5.80 -18.96
C ASP A 118 14.28 -6.81 -19.99
N ALA A 119 14.76 -8.05 -19.92
CA ALA A 119 14.48 -9.06 -20.93
C ALA A 119 13.01 -9.53 -20.94
N LEU A 120 12.30 -9.37 -19.83
CA LEU A 120 10.91 -9.84 -19.68
C LEU A 120 9.90 -8.77 -20.07
N THR A 121 10.15 -7.51 -19.71
CA THR A 121 9.24 -6.39 -19.85
C THR A 121 9.61 -5.45 -21.00
N GLY A 122 10.87 -5.47 -21.45
CA GLY A 122 11.42 -4.52 -22.41
C GLY A 122 11.56 -3.10 -21.85
N ALA A 123 11.38 -2.91 -20.54
CA ALA A 123 11.55 -1.62 -19.89
C ALA A 123 13.03 -1.19 -19.89
N PRO A 124 13.34 0.10 -20.10
CA PRO A 124 14.71 0.56 -20.02
C PRO A 124 15.20 0.57 -18.57
N GLU A 125 16.44 0.12 -18.38
CA GLU A 125 17.13 0.15 -17.10
C GLU A 125 18.36 1.06 -17.22
N ILE A 126 18.52 1.95 -16.26
CA ILE A 126 19.67 2.86 -16.16
C ILE A 126 20.44 2.50 -14.91
N SER A 127 21.73 2.25 -15.08
CA SER A 127 22.68 2.08 -13.98
C SER A 127 23.79 3.11 -14.08
N PHE A 128 24.03 3.83 -12.99
CA PHE A 128 25.22 4.65 -12.83
C PHE A 128 26.27 3.89 -12.04
N THR A 129 27.53 3.95 -12.49
CA THR A 129 28.67 3.32 -11.79
C THR A 129 29.59 4.39 -11.25
N TYR A 130 29.30 4.85 -10.04
CA TYR A 130 30.12 5.86 -9.36
C TYR A 130 30.96 5.27 -8.24
N ALA A 131 32.17 5.84 -8.08
CA ALA A 131 33.05 5.50 -6.98
C ALA A 131 32.66 6.19 -5.66
N GLN A 132 32.01 7.37 -5.72
CA GLN A 132 31.71 8.18 -4.56
C GLN A 132 30.19 8.36 -4.35
N PRO A 133 29.65 8.13 -3.13
CA PRO A 133 28.22 8.31 -2.82
C PRO A 133 27.66 9.70 -3.20
N LYS A 134 28.47 10.76 -3.03
CA LYS A 134 28.11 12.14 -3.40
C LYS A 134 27.72 12.31 -4.86
N GLN A 135 28.21 11.45 -5.76
CA GLN A 135 27.85 11.50 -7.18
C GLN A 135 26.41 11.01 -7.41
N TYR A 136 25.92 10.06 -6.60
CA TYR A 136 24.52 9.66 -6.61
C TYR A 136 23.63 10.78 -6.07
N GLU A 137 24.03 11.48 -5.00
CA GLU A 137 23.30 12.65 -4.51
C GLU A 137 23.17 13.76 -5.58
N TYR A 138 24.26 14.04 -6.29
CA TYR A 138 24.27 14.98 -7.41
C TYR A 138 23.35 14.52 -8.54
N SER A 139 23.45 13.24 -8.94
CA SER A 139 22.62 12.67 -9.99
C SER A 139 21.15 12.74 -9.62
N LEU A 140 20.78 12.35 -8.40
CA LEU A 140 19.43 12.44 -7.88
C LEU A 140 18.87 13.86 -7.97
N LYS A 141 19.67 14.87 -7.61
CA LYS A 141 19.30 16.28 -7.75
C LYS A 141 19.07 16.67 -9.22
N GLU A 142 19.93 16.27 -10.14
CA GLU A 142 19.78 16.55 -11.58
C GLU A 142 18.55 15.83 -12.19
N LEU A 143 18.25 14.61 -11.74
CA LEU A 143 17.05 13.87 -12.17
C LEU A 143 15.76 14.62 -11.77
N PHE A 144 15.67 15.10 -10.53
CA PHE A 144 14.51 15.88 -10.10
C PHE A 144 14.47 17.28 -10.74
N ALA A 145 15.62 17.94 -10.89
CA ALA A 145 15.70 19.22 -11.59
C ALA A 145 15.30 19.09 -13.06
N PHE A 146 15.59 17.95 -13.70
CA PHE A 146 15.09 17.65 -15.03
C PHE A 146 13.57 17.63 -15.06
N LEU A 147 12.92 16.90 -14.15
CA LEU A 147 11.46 16.83 -14.08
C LEU A 147 10.82 18.21 -13.84
N ASP A 148 11.42 19.02 -12.98
CA ASP A 148 10.93 20.36 -12.64
C ASP A 148 10.93 21.33 -13.84
N ARG A 149 11.92 21.21 -14.73
CA ARG A 149 12.07 22.07 -15.92
C ARG A 149 11.15 21.71 -17.09
N GLN A 150 10.31 20.68 -16.97
CA GLN A 150 9.41 20.28 -18.05
C GLN A 150 8.25 21.25 -18.18
N ASN A 151 7.68 21.32 -19.39
CA ASN A 151 6.47 22.10 -19.67
C ASN A 151 5.17 21.39 -19.27
N LYS A 152 5.29 20.27 -18.55
CA LYS A 152 4.20 19.46 -18.01
C LYS A 152 4.33 19.39 -16.51
N THR A 153 3.23 19.42 -15.79
CA THR A 153 3.21 19.08 -14.37
C THR A 153 3.51 17.60 -14.20
N VAL A 154 4.50 17.27 -13.39
CA VAL A 154 4.88 15.89 -13.11
C VAL A 154 4.26 15.44 -11.80
N VAL A 155 3.44 14.39 -11.85
CA VAL A 155 2.96 13.70 -10.66
C VAL A 155 3.84 12.48 -10.43
N PHE A 156 4.61 12.47 -9.35
CA PHE A 156 5.54 11.40 -9.02
C PHE A 156 5.05 10.62 -7.79
N ALA A 157 4.55 9.41 -8.00
CA ALA A 157 4.21 8.50 -6.92
C ALA A 157 5.40 7.61 -6.56
N ILE A 158 5.78 7.60 -5.29
CA ILE A 158 6.80 6.70 -4.73
C ILE A 158 6.09 5.79 -3.71
N ASP A 159 5.93 4.52 -4.06
CA ASP A 159 5.36 3.49 -3.19
C ASP A 159 6.46 2.80 -2.37
N GLU A 160 6.07 2.27 -1.21
CA GLU A 160 6.97 1.75 -0.18
C GLU A 160 8.07 2.76 0.25
N PHE A 161 7.72 4.04 0.35
CA PHE A 161 8.66 5.13 0.63
C PHE A 161 9.46 4.96 1.93
N GLN A 162 8.91 4.27 2.94
CA GLN A 162 9.65 3.97 4.17
C GLN A 162 10.91 3.12 3.92
N GLN A 163 11.05 2.48 2.76
CA GLN A 163 12.21 1.66 2.44
C GLN A 163 13.52 2.45 2.49
N ILE A 164 13.49 3.76 2.24
CA ILE A 164 14.68 4.63 2.36
C ILE A 164 15.29 4.65 3.76
N THR A 165 14.52 4.31 4.81
CA THR A 165 15.03 4.28 6.19
C THR A 165 15.86 3.04 6.47
N GLN A 166 15.89 2.06 5.57
CA GLN A 166 16.65 0.82 5.70
C GLN A 166 18.00 0.86 4.97
N TYR A 167 18.25 1.92 4.20
CA TYR A 167 19.49 2.05 3.44
C TYR A 167 20.68 2.31 4.38
N PRO A 168 21.89 1.92 3.97
CA PRO A 168 23.09 2.16 4.75
C PRO A 168 23.45 3.66 4.87
N GLU A 169 22.98 4.51 3.94
CA GLU A 169 23.26 5.95 3.99
C GLU A 169 22.39 6.69 5.03
N THR A 170 23.01 7.52 5.87
CA THR A 170 22.38 8.05 7.09
C THR A 170 21.50 9.29 6.91
N ASN A 171 21.58 9.97 5.77
CA ASN A 171 20.97 11.30 5.56
C ASN A 171 19.98 11.38 4.38
N ILE A 172 19.47 10.25 3.90
CA ILE A 172 18.62 10.21 2.70
C ILE A 172 17.33 11.02 2.88
N GLU A 173 16.69 10.93 4.05
CA GLU A 173 15.48 11.73 4.34
C GLU A 173 15.74 13.24 4.20
N ALA A 174 16.86 13.72 4.77
CA ALA A 174 17.22 15.14 4.74
C ALA A 174 17.61 15.60 3.32
N LEU A 175 18.34 14.75 2.58
CA LEU A 175 18.68 15.00 1.18
C LEU A 175 17.42 15.15 0.33
N LEU A 176 16.50 14.19 0.40
CA LEU A 176 15.26 14.22 -0.37
C LEU A 176 14.39 15.40 0.02
N ARG A 177 14.22 15.66 1.32
CA ARG A 177 13.47 16.82 1.80
C ARG A 177 14.03 18.14 1.26
N THR A 178 15.36 18.23 1.13
CA THR A 178 16.06 19.42 0.61
C THR A 178 15.86 19.59 -0.89
N ILE A 179 15.88 18.50 -1.66
CA ILE A 179 15.63 18.53 -3.10
C ILE A 179 14.17 18.87 -3.38
N ILE A 180 13.24 18.14 -2.75
CA ILE A 180 11.80 18.18 -3.08
C ILE A 180 11.18 19.55 -2.82
N GLN A 181 11.60 20.27 -1.77
CA GLN A 181 11.07 21.61 -1.46
C GLN A 181 11.42 22.69 -2.48
N GLN A 182 12.45 22.47 -3.29
CA GLN A 182 12.87 23.44 -4.31
C GLN A 182 12.09 23.26 -5.61
N LEU A 183 11.43 22.11 -5.79
CA LEU A 183 10.66 21.78 -6.98
C LEU A 183 9.34 22.54 -6.96
N LYS A 184 8.96 23.08 -8.12
CA LYS A 184 7.75 23.89 -8.32
C LYS A 184 6.73 23.21 -9.22
N ASN A 185 7.18 22.26 -10.04
CA ASN A 185 6.40 21.63 -11.09
C ASN A 185 6.28 20.09 -10.91
N VAL A 186 6.77 19.57 -9.79
CA VAL A 186 6.67 18.16 -9.41
C VAL A 186 5.85 18.02 -8.14
N ALA A 187 4.72 17.31 -8.21
CA ALA A 187 3.88 16.97 -7.06
C ALA A 187 4.04 15.49 -6.71
N PHE A 188 4.30 15.20 -5.43
CA PHE A 188 4.60 13.85 -4.96
C PHE A 188 3.40 13.17 -4.30
N ILE A 189 3.30 11.86 -4.52
CA ILE A 189 2.45 10.95 -3.73
C ILE A 189 3.36 9.95 -3.04
N PHE A 190 3.46 10.01 -1.72
CA PHE A 190 4.18 9.00 -0.94
C PHE A 190 3.22 7.96 -0.40
N SER A 191 3.56 6.69 -0.56
CA SER A 191 2.79 5.56 -0.04
C SER A 191 3.72 4.58 0.67
N GLY A 192 3.17 3.81 1.60
CA GLY A 192 3.92 2.83 2.36
C GLY A 192 3.03 1.82 3.08
N SER A 193 3.43 0.56 3.08
CA SER A 193 2.69 -0.52 3.75
C SER A 193 2.87 -0.48 5.27
N GLN A 194 4.02 -0.01 5.76
CA GLN A 194 4.32 0.14 7.18
C GLN A 194 3.82 1.48 7.72
N LYS A 195 2.52 1.53 8.03
CA LYS A 195 1.83 2.75 8.52
C LYS A 195 2.56 3.44 9.68
N HIS A 196 3.14 2.68 10.61
CA HIS A 196 3.84 3.25 11.77
C HIS A 196 5.13 4.00 11.38
N LEU A 197 5.96 3.43 10.50
CA LEU A 197 7.15 4.11 9.97
C LEU A 197 6.78 5.36 9.17
N MET A 198 5.77 5.25 8.30
CA MET A 198 5.28 6.41 7.55
C MET A 198 4.78 7.52 8.49
N LEU A 199 4.01 7.18 9.53
CA LEU A 199 3.56 8.17 10.53
C LEU A 199 4.75 8.79 11.27
N GLU A 200 5.75 8.00 11.64
CA GLU A 200 6.96 8.52 12.27
C GLU A 200 7.70 9.51 11.35
N MET A 201 7.91 9.16 10.08
CA MET A 201 8.61 10.00 9.11
C MET A 201 7.94 11.36 8.87
N PHE A 202 6.60 11.39 8.76
CA PHE A 202 5.87 12.59 8.37
C PHE A 202 5.25 13.38 9.53
N ASN A 203 5.04 12.75 10.71
CA ASN A 203 4.39 13.39 11.86
C ASN A 203 5.30 13.57 13.09
N SER A 204 6.56 13.11 13.06
CA SER A 204 7.52 13.35 14.15
C SER A 204 8.34 14.61 13.90
N SER A 205 8.33 15.57 14.82
CA SER A 205 9.15 16.80 14.74
C SER A 205 10.66 16.56 14.70
N LYS A 206 11.11 15.33 14.95
CA LYS A 206 12.52 14.92 14.90
C LYS A 206 12.96 14.43 13.51
N ARG A 207 12.04 14.26 12.56
CA ARG A 207 12.30 13.71 11.22
C ARG A 207 12.28 14.81 10.16
N PRO A 208 13.12 14.74 9.10
CA PRO A 208 13.18 15.79 8.07
C PRO A 208 11.85 16.02 7.33
N PHE A 209 11.05 14.98 7.11
CA PHE A 209 9.77 15.08 6.42
C PHE A 209 8.61 15.56 7.29
N PHE A 210 8.86 15.98 8.53
CA PHE A 210 7.82 16.51 9.41
C PHE A 210 6.99 17.61 8.75
N SER A 211 5.67 17.43 8.74
CA SER A 211 4.71 18.43 8.23
C SER A 211 4.96 18.88 6.78
N SER A 212 5.63 18.06 5.98
CA SER A 212 6.02 18.40 4.59
C SER A 212 4.98 18.00 3.54
N THR A 213 3.93 17.28 3.94
CA THR A 213 2.91 16.74 3.03
C THR A 213 1.52 16.83 3.65
N SER A 214 0.49 16.81 2.82
CA SER A 214 -0.90 16.66 3.24
C SER A 214 -1.19 15.18 3.54
N PRO A 215 -1.64 14.82 4.76
CA PRO A 215 -1.95 13.44 5.10
C PRO A 215 -3.31 13.02 4.50
N LEU A 216 -3.36 11.88 3.82
CA LEU A 216 -4.60 11.26 3.34
C LEU A 216 -4.75 9.84 3.88
N HIS A 217 -5.71 9.65 4.78
CA HIS A 217 -5.98 8.36 5.41
C HIS A 217 -6.98 7.53 4.58
N LEU A 218 -6.61 6.29 4.27
CA LEU A 218 -7.50 5.33 3.62
C LEU A 218 -8.07 4.38 4.68
N ASN A 219 -9.30 4.66 5.11
CA ASN A 219 -10.06 3.79 6.01
C ASN A 219 -10.83 2.73 5.21
N GLU A 220 -11.69 1.96 5.87
CA GLU A 220 -12.60 1.03 5.22
C GLU A 220 -13.54 1.74 4.23
N ILE A 221 -13.92 1.03 3.16
CA ILE A 221 -14.95 1.52 2.25
C ILE A 221 -16.30 1.45 2.98
N PRO A 222 -17.15 2.48 2.93
CA PRO A 222 -18.49 2.42 3.50
C PRO A 222 -19.25 1.17 3.06
N GLU A 223 -19.75 0.38 4.01
CA GLU A 223 -20.37 -0.93 3.78
C GLU A 223 -21.42 -0.90 2.68
N ARG A 224 -22.36 0.05 2.72
CA ARG A 224 -23.41 0.20 1.69
C ARG A 224 -22.86 0.38 0.28
N LYS A 225 -21.77 1.14 0.13
CA LYS A 225 -21.12 1.36 -1.17
C LYS A 225 -20.43 0.08 -1.63
N TYR A 226 -19.80 -0.64 -0.72
CA TYR A 226 -19.12 -1.89 -1.05
C TYR A 226 -20.11 -3.01 -1.39
N ALA A 227 -21.19 -3.13 -0.62
CA ALA A 227 -22.29 -4.07 -0.86
C ALA A 227 -22.91 -3.87 -2.25
N SER A 228 -23.23 -2.62 -2.60
CA SER A 228 -23.76 -2.28 -3.93
C SER A 228 -22.78 -2.65 -5.06
N PHE A 229 -21.49 -2.42 -4.85
CA PHE A 229 -20.45 -2.79 -5.80
C PHE A 229 -20.35 -4.32 -5.98
N ILE A 230 -20.33 -5.08 -4.88
CA ILE A 230 -20.29 -6.56 -4.89
C ILE A 230 -21.51 -7.12 -5.64
N LYS A 231 -22.72 -6.69 -5.26
CA LYS A 231 -23.98 -7.12 -5.89
C LYS A 231 -23.98 -6.85 -7.40
N LYS A 232 -23.49 -5.67 -7.81
CA LYS A 232 -23.36 -5.28 -9.22
C LYS A 232 -22.40 -6.20 -9.99
N LEU A 233 -21.26 -6.59 -9.40
CA LEU A 233 -20.28 -7.46 -10.07
C LEU A 233 -20.79 -8.89 -10.23
N PHE A 234 -21.43 -9.46 -9.21
CA PHE A 234 -22.10 -10.77 -9.33
C PHE A 234 -23.17 -10.73 -10.42
N LYS A 235 -24.05 -9.71 -10.42
CA LYS A 235 -25.10 -9.56 -11.43
C LYS A 235 -24.53 -9.44 -12.85
N LYS A 236 -23.45 -8.69 -13.04
CA LYS A 236 -22.75 -8.61 -14.34
C LYS A 236 -22.17 -9.95 -14.80
N GLY A 237 -21.79 -10.81 -13.86
CA GLY A 237 -21.37 -12.18 -14.11
C GLY A 237 -22.52 -13.15 -14.42
N GLY A 238 -23.77 -12.69 -14.39
CA GLY A 238 -24.96 -13.53 -14.54
C GLY A 238 -25.26 -14.37 -13.30
N ARG A 239 -24.95 -13.83 -12.12
CA ARG A 239 -25.15 -14.48 -10.82
C ARG A 239 -25.92 -13.59 -9.87
N GLU A 240 -26.71 -14.19 -9.01
CA GLU A 240 -27.45 -13.50 -7.96
C GLU A 240 -26.88 -13.87 -6.60
N ILE A 241 -26.73 -12.89 -5.74
CA ILE A 241 -26.31 -13.04 -4.35
C ILE A 241 -27.28 -12.24 -3.49
N ASP A 242 -27.76 -12.84 -2.41
CA ASP A 242 -28.67 -12.15 -1.50
C ASP A 242 -27.95 -11.17 -0.57
N ASP A 243 -28.69 -10.22 -0.01
CA ASP A 243 -28.10 -9.15 0.81
C ASP A 243 -27.51 -9.70 2.11
N ARG A 244 -28.09 -10.77 2.68
CA ARG A 244 -27.58 -11.43 3.90
C ARG A 244 -26.18 -12.01 3.68
N SER A 245 -25.94 -12.63 2.54
CA SER A 245 -24.62 -13.13 2.14
C SER A 245 -23.61 -12.00 2.00
N ILE A 246 -24.00 -10.87 1.40
CA ILE A 246 -23.11 -9.71 1.24
C ILE A 246 -22.77 -9.10 2.61
N ASP A 247 -23.76 -8.91 3.47
CA ASP A 247 -23.58 -8.35 4.80
C ASP A 247 -22.63 -9.25 5.62
N PHE A 248 -22.82 -10.56 5.57
CA PHE A 248 -21.91 -11.52 6.22
C PHE A 248 -20.49 -11.46 5.63
N ILE A 249 -20.33 -11.35 4.30
CA ILE A 249 -19.00 -11.17 3.69
C ILE A 249 -18.30 -9.95 4.29
N LEU A 250 -18.99 -8.81 4.32
CA LEU A 250 -18.43 -7.54 4.79
C LEU A 250 -18.09 -7.58 6.28
N GLU A 251 -18.95 -8.16 7.11
CA GLU A 251 -18.69 -8.37 8.54
C GLU A 251 -17.50 -9.32 8.76
N TRP A 252 -17.51 -10.48 8.10
CA TRP A 252 -16.49 -11.51 8.28
C TRP A 252 -15.11 -11.01 7.88
N THR A 253 -15.02 -10.23 6.79
CA THR A 253 -13.77 -9.63 6.31
C THR A 253 -13.45 -8.28 6.94
N LYS A 254 -14.25 -7.81 7.90
CA LYS A 254 -14.06 -6.53 8.61
C LYS A 254 -13.99 -5.36 7.63
N VAL A 255 -14.71 -5.46 6.50
CA VAL A 255 -14.75 -4.49 5.40
C VAL A 255 -13.36 -4.17 4.80
N HIS A 256 -12.38 -5.02 5.09
CA HIS A 256 -11.01 -4.82 4.65
C HIS A 256 -10.86 -5.17 3.17
N THR A 257 -10.38 -4.22 2.38
CA THR A 257 -10.42 -4.26 0.90
C THR A 257 -9.95 -5.60 0.31
N TYR A 258 -8.74 -6.05 0.64
CA TYR A 258 -8.22 -7.33 0.12
C TYR A 258 -9.00 -8.56 0.57
N TYR A 259 -9.32 -8.70 1.87
CA TYR A 259 -10.02 -9.88 2.38
C TYR A 259 -11.44 -9.97 1.81
N THR A 260 -12.14 -8.84 1.66
CA THR A 260 -13.44 -8.75 0.96
C THR A 260 -13.31 -9.22 -0.48
N GLN A 261 -12.32 -8.73 -1.23
CA GLN A 261 -12.08 -9.15 -2.62
C GLN A 261 -11.71 -10.64 -2.71
N ALA A 262 -10.88 -11.15 -1.80
CA ALA A 262 -10.48 -12.56 -1.73
C ALA A 262 -11.67 -13.48 -1.47
N LEU A 263 -12.53 -13.15 -0.50
CA LEU A 263 -13.73 -13.93 -0.24
C LEU A 263 -14.72 -13.86 -1.41
N CYS A 264 -14.97 -12.67 -1.97
CA CYS A 264 -15.83 -12.54 -3.15
C CYS A 264 -15.27 -13.31 -4.36
N ASN A 265 -13.95 -13.30 -4.55
CA ASN A 265 -13.28 -14.07 -5.60
C ASN A 265 -13.52 -15.57 -5.41
N LYS A 266 -13.35 -16.08 -4.18
CA LYS A 266 -13.58 -17.50 -3.84
C LYS A 266 -15.04 -17.91 -4.06
N VAL A 267 -15.98 -17.12 -3.56
CA VAL A 267 -17.42 -17.33 -3.78
C VAL A 267 -17.75 -17.30 -5.28
N TYR A 268 -17.18 -16.37 -6.03
CA TYR A 268 -17.35 -16.32 -7.48
C TYR A 268 -16.65 -17.51 -8.20
N ALA A 269 -15.65 -18.16 -7.63
CA ALA A 269 -15.03 -19.32 -8.25
C ALA A 269 -15.93 -20.58 -8.22
N GLN A 270 -16.87 -20.68 -7.27
CA GLN A 270 -17.78 -21.83 -7.12
C GLN A 270 -18.74 -22.05 -8.31
N ASN A 271 -18.90 -21.03 -9.17
CA ASN A 271 -19.73 -21.07 -10.37
C ASN A 271 -21.23 -21.36 -10.16
N THR A 272 -21.75 -21.07 -8.97
CA THR A 272 -23.19 -21.12 -8.66
C THR A 272 -23.92 -19.89 -9.21
N SER A 273 -25.14 -20.09 -9.75
CA SER A 273 -26.01 -19.01 -10.26
C SER A 273 -26.66 -18.21 -9.14
N GLU A 274 -27.12 -18.88 -8.09
CA GLU A 274 -27.71 -18.28 -6.89
C GLU A 274 -26.83 -18.55 -5.68
N ILE A 275 -26.27 -17.49 -5.11
CA ILE A 275 -25.35 -17.55 -3.97
C ILE A 275 -26.14 -17.21 -2.71
N LYS A 276 -26.09 -18.12 -1.75
CA LYS A 276 -26.70 -18.03 -0.42
C LYS A 276 -25.64 -18.10 0.65
N LEU A 277 -26.06 -17.92 1.90
CA LEU A 277 -25.15 -17.83 3.04
C LEU A 277 -24.29 -19.10 3.22
N LYS A 278 -24.86 -20.27 2.94
CA LYS A 278 -24.15 -21.57 2.97
C LYS A 278 -22.94 -21.61 2.02
N ASP A 279 -23.05 -20.98 0.86
CA ASP A 279 -22.00 -20.98 -0.18
C ASP A 279 -20.84 -20.08 0.25
N VAL A 280 -21.16 -18.99 0.95
CA VAL A 280 -20.19 -18.09 1.57
C VAL A 280 -19.49 -18.78 2.74
N TYR A 281 -20.21 -19.47 3.63
CA TYR A 281 -19.59 -20.23 4.72
C TYR A 281 -18.61 -21.28 4.20
N ALA A 282 -19.00 -22.06 3.19
CA ALA A 282 -18.11 -23.02 2.55
C ALA A 282 -16.85 -22.35 1.94
N SER A 283 -16.99 -21.14 1.38
CA SER A 283 -15.82 -20.36 0.92
C SER A 283 -14.94 -19.90 2.06
N CYS A 284 -15.51 -19.47 3.20
CA CYS A 284 -14.74 -19.10 4.39
C CYS A 284 -13.93 -20.28 4.93
N ASP A 285 -14.58 -21.45 5.08
CA ASP A 285 -13.91 -22.66 5.55
C ASP A 285 -12.76 -23.06 4.62
N SER A 286 -13.02 -23.13 3.31
CA SER A 286 -11.99 -23.43 2.32
C SER A 286 -10.81 -22.45 2.35
N ILE A 287 -11.06 -21.15 2.55
CA ILE A 287 -9.97 -20.16 2.69
C ILE A 287 -9.11 -20.44 3.93
N LEU A 288 -9.73 -20.76 5.07
CA LEU A 288 -8.97 -21.02 6.29
C LEU A 288 -8.19 -22.33 6.22
N GLU A 289 -8.76 -23.37 5.61
CA GLU A 289 -8.07 -24.65 5.36
C GLU A 289 -6.85 -24.45 4.42
N GLU A 290 -7.03 -23.70 3.33
CA GLU A 290 -5.95 -23.41 2.38
C GLU A 290 -4.78 -22.64 3.01
N GLN A 291 -5.06 -21.78 3.99
CA GLN A 291 -4.06 -20.97 4.67
C GLN A 291 -3.53 -21.60 5.96
N GLU A 292 -4.06 -22.74 6.39
CA GLU A 292 -3.75 -23.33 7.69
C GLU A 292 -2.24 -23.62 7.86
N ASN A 293 -1.61 -24.16 6.82
CA ASN A 293 -0.16 -24.39 6.82
C ASN A 293 0.65 -23.10 6.99
N VAL A 294 0.20 -21.98 6.41
CA VAL A 294 0.83 -20.66 6.58
C VAL A 294 0.64 -20.17 8.02
N PHE A 295 -0.54 -20.37 8.61
CA PHE A 295 -0.81 -20.00 10.00
C PHE A 295 0.03 -20.82 10.99
N PHE A 296 0.27 -22.11 10.72
CA PHE A 296 1.21 -22.91 11.52
C PHE A 296 2.65 -22.42 11.41
N GLN A 297 3.09 -21.94 10.24
CA GLN A 297 4.40 -21.30 10.11
C GLN A 297 4.50 -20.02 10.96
N TYR A 298 3.46 -19.19 10.97
CA TYR A 298 3.41 -18.02 11.87
C TYR A 298 3.54 -18.42 13.34
N ARG A 299 2.85 -19.49 13.77
CA ARG A 299 2.98 -20.02 15.13
C ARG A 299 4.42 -20.40 15.46
N ASN A 300 5.13 -21.03 14.53
CA ASN A 300 6.52 -21.48 14.72
C ASN A 300 7.52 -20.32 14.82
N LEU A 301 7.24 -19.17 14.20
CA LEU A 301 8.07 -17.97 14.24
C LEU A 301 7.83 -17.09 15.50
N LEU A 302 6.83 -17.45 16.31
CA LEU A 302 6.43 -16.71 17.50
C LEU A 302 6.75 -17.50 18.77
N THR A 303 7.15 -16.79 19.81
CA THR A 303 7.26 -17.42 21.14
C THR A 303 5.86 -17.79 21.65
N LYS A 304 5.76 -18.75 22.58
CA LYS A 304 4.47 -19.14 23.19
C LYS A 304 3.71 -17.93 23.77
N ALA A 305 4.42 -16.99 24.39
CA ALA A 305 3.84 -15.76 24.91
C ALA A 305 3.29 -14.84 23.80
N GLN A 306 4.06 -14.65 22.72
CA GLN A 306 3.63 -13.87 21.55
C GLN A 306 2.40 -14.51 20.90
N TRP A 307 2.41 -15.82 20.68
CA TRP A 307 1.30 -16.55 20.07
C TRP A 307 0.01 -16.45 20.90
N ASN A 308 0.11 -16.68 22.22
CA ASN A 308 -1.03 -16.55 23.13
C ASN A 308 -1.61 -15.13 23.13
N LEU A 309 -0.76 -14.11 23.05
CA LEU A 309 -1.19 -12.72 22.96
C LEU A 309 -1.93 -12.42 21.65
N VAL A 310 -1.42 -12.87 20.49
CA VAL A 310 -2.13 -12.70 19.19
C VAL A 310 -3.49 -13.39 19.24
N LYS A 311 -3.54 -14.62 19.78
CA LYS A 311 -4.80 -15.37 19.92
C LYS A 311 -5.80 -14.64 20.83
N ALA A 312 -5.33 -14.07 21.95
CA ALA A 312 -6.17 -13.29 22.84
C ALA A 312 -6.71 -12.01 22.16
N ILE A 313 -5.87 -11.31 21.38
CA ILE A 313 -6.30 -10.12 20.62
C ILE A 313 -7.32 -10.49 19.55
N ALA A 314 -7.15 -11.62 18.84
CA ALA A 314 -8.11 -12.10 17.84
C ALA A 314 -9.50 -12.33 18.47
N ARG A 315 -9.56 -12.98 19.64
CA ARG A 315 -10.80 -13.31 20.34
C ARG A 315 -11.58 -12.12 20.89
N GLU A 316 -10.92 -10.99 21.14
CA GLU A 316 -11.59 -9.72 21.51
C GLU A 316 -11.94 -8.86 20.29
N ASP A 317 -11.55 -9.26 19.07
CA ASP A 317 -11.52 -8.48 17.82
C ASP A 317 -10.63 -7.22 17.85
N SER A 318 -10.64 -6.47 18.95
CA SER A 318 -9.78 -5.32 19.22
C SER A 318 -9.52 -5.13 20.72
N VAL A 319 -8.34 -4.62 21.08
CA VAL A 319 -7.93 -4.44 22.49
C VAL A 319 -7.33 -3.06 22.72
N SER A 320 -7.96 -2.21 23.55
CA SER A 320 -7.45 -0.88 23.90
C SER A 320 -6.43 -0.88 25.04
N GLN A 321 -6.53 -1.84 25.96
CA GLN A 321 -5.66 -1.95 27.15
C GLN A 321 -4.98 -3.33 27.21
N PRO A 322 -4.04 -3.62 26.31
CA PRO A 322 -3.41 -4.95 26.23
C PRO A 322 -2.60 -5.30 27.48
N THR A 323 -2.17 -4.31 28.27
CA THR A 323 -1.46 -4.51 29.55
C THR A 323 -2.36 -4.40 30.78
N GLY A 324 -3.68 -4.24 30.60
CA GLY A 324 -4.63 -4.10 31.70
C GLY A 324 -4.90 -5.44 32.40
N ASN A 325 -5.02 -5.41 33.74
CA ASN A 325 -5.22 -6.62 34.56
C ASN A 325 -6.39 -7.48 34.08
N LYS A 326 -7.52 -6.87 33.70
CA LYS A 326 -8.71 -7.60 33.20
C LYS A 326 -8.38 -8.47 31.98
N PHE A 327 -7.67 -7.93 31.00
CA PHE A 327 -7.31 -8.65 29.78
C PHE A 327 -6.24 -9.72 30.05
N ILE A 328 -5.22 -9.37 30.84
CA ILE A 328 -4.14 -10.28 31.21
C ILE A 328 -4.68 -11.49 31.99
N SER A 329 -5.53 -11.27 32.99
CA SER A 329 -6.10 -12.35 33.80
C SER A 329 -7.09 -13.21 33.00
N LYS A 330 -7.89 -12.61 32.09
CA LYS A 330 -8.83 -13.37 31.25
C LYS A 330 -8.12 -14.41 30.37
N TYR A 331 -6.91 -14.10 29.88
CA TYR A 331 -6.16 -14.95 28.95
C TYR A 331 -4.87 -15.55 29.52
N ASN A 332 -4.61 -15.38 30.82
CA ASN A 332 -3.41 -15.88 31.51
C ASN A 332 -2.09 -15.47 30.80
N LEU A 333 -1.95 -14.18 30.47
CA LEU A 333 -0.84 -13.67 29.65
C LEU A 333 0.45 -13.37 30.43
N GLY A 334 0.49 -13.68 31.73
CA GLY A 334 1.63 -13.41 32.60
C GLY A 334 1.61 -11.99 33.18
N ASN A 335 2.77 -11.32 33.21
CA ASN A 335 2.87 -9.97 33.78
C ASN A 335 2.81 -8.86 32.71
N PRO A 336 2.39 -7.62 33.08
CA PRO A 336 2.26 -6.50 32.13
C PRO A 336 3.53 -6.17 31.33
N THR A 337 4.71 -6.27 31.94
CA THR A 337 5.99 -5.95 31.27
C THR A 337 6.31 -6.94 30.15
N SER A 338 6.08 -8.24 30.40
CA SER A 338 6.23 -9.29 29.39
C SER A 338 5.22 -9.14 28.24
N VAL A 339 3.97 -8.78 28.57
CA VAL A 339 2.93 -8.51 27.58
C VAL A 339 3.29 -7.31 26.70
N ARG A 340 3.80 -6.22 27.29
CA ARG A 340 4.27 -5.05 26.52
C ARG A 340 5.39 -5.42 25.55
N ARG A 341 6.42 -6.13 26.01
CA ARG A 341 7.53 -6.60 25.14
C ARG A 341 7.03 -7.51 24.02
N SER A 342 6.08 -8.40 24.32
CA SER A 342 5.47 -9.29 23.32
C SER A 342 4.67 -8.50 22.30
N LEU A 343 3.90 -7.50 22.75
CA LEU A 343 3.13 -6.61 21.87
C LEU A 343 4.03 -5.81 20.93
N GLU A 344 5.10 -5.20 21.44
CA GLU A 344 6.10 -4.48 20.63
C GLU A 344 6.72 -5.40 19.56
N ALA A 345 7.12 -6.62 19.95
CA ALA A 345 7.63 -7.60 19.00
C ALA A 345 6.59 -8.01 17.94
N LEU A 346 5.32 -8.15 18.31
CA LEU A 346 4.23 -8.49 17.38
C LEU A 346 3.90 -7.35 16.42
N VAL A 347 3.99 -6.10 16.87
CA VAL A 347 3.84 -4.91 16.01
C VAL A 347 4.99 -4.84 15.01
N ASN A 348 6.23 -5.05 15.47
CA ASN A 348 7.41 -5.04 14.59
C ASN A 348 7.41 -6.20 13.59
N LYS A 349 6.90 -7.38 13.98
CA LYS A 349 6.67 -8.52 13.09
C LYS A 349 5.39 -8.38 12.24
N GLU A 350 4.65 -7.28 12.39
CA GLU A 350 3.42 -6.98 11.65
C GLU A 350 2.31 -8.04 11.80
N MET A 351 2.31 -8.75 12.92
CA MET A 351 1.23 -9.69 13.30
C MET A 351 0.04 -8.96 13.90
N VAL A 352 0.29 -7.82 14.54
CA VAL A 352 -0.68 -6.94 15.17
C VAL A 352 -0.39 -5.51 14.72
N PHE A 353 -1.42 -4.70 14.56
CA PHE A 353 -1.27 -3.26 14.31
C PHE A 353 -2.03 -2.44 15.34
N ARG A 354 -1.56 -1.20 15.54
CA ARG A 354 -2.22 -0.20 16.36
C ARG A 354 -3.05 0.72 15.48
N GLU A 355 -4.29 0.97 15.90
CA GLU A 355 -5.14 2.01 15.35
C GLU A 355 -5.62 2.95 16.43
N SER A 356 -6.24 4.05 16.01
CA SER A 356 -6.79 5.05 16.91
C SER A 356 -8.04 5.64 16.29
N ASP A 357 -9.06 5.77 17.13
CA ASP A 357 -10.33 6.42 16.80
C ASP A 357 -10.66 7.50 17.85
N LYS A 358 -11.90 7.96 17.88
CA LYS A 358 -12.37 8.96 18.86
C LYS A 358 -12.36 8.44 20.31
N LYS A 359 -12.37 7.12 20.52
CA LYS A 359 -12.42 6.46 21.84
C LYS A 359 -11.04 6.13 22.39
N GLY A 360 -10.02 6.10 21.54
CA GLY A 360 -8.62 5.94 21.93
C GLY A 360 -7.86 5.04 20.96
N SER A 361 -6.70 4.56 21.39
CA SER A 361 -5.95 3.57 20.61
C SER A 361 -6.37 2.14 20.94
N TYR A 362 -6.34 1.27 19.93
CA TYR A 362 -6.57 -0.15 20.09
C TYR A 362 -5.64 -0.97 19.18
N TYR A 363 -5.52 -2.26 19.48
CA TYR A 363 -4.72 -3.22 18.75
C TYR A 363 -5.60 -4.29 18.11
N ARG A 364 -5.28 -4.71 16.88
CA ARG A 364 -5.96 -5.80 16.16
C ARG A 364 -4.94 -6.69 15.45
N VAL A 365 -5.31 -7.94 15.21
CA VAL A 365 -4.52 -8.84 14.36
C VAL A 365 -4.56 -8.33 12.92
N TYR A 366 -3.39 -8.30 12.28
CA TYR A 366 -3.23 -7.73 10.94
C TYR A 366 -3.95 -8.54 9.87
N ASP A 367 -3.73 -9.86 9.89
CA ASP A 367 -4.35 -10.77 8.94
C ASP A 367 -5.76 -11.14 9.41
N CYS A 368 -6.77 -10.74 8.63
CA CYS A 368 -8.17 -11.01 8.94
C CYS A 368 -8.45 -12.52 8.93
N PHE A 369 -7.88 -13.27 7.99
CA PHE A 369 -8.09 -14.72 7.93
C PHE A 369 -7.41 -15.42 9.10
N LEU A 370 -6.20 -14.99 9.48
CA LEU A 370 -5.55 -15.46 10.70
C LEU A 370 -6.41 -15.16 11.95
N SER A 371 -6.97 -13.95 12.06
CA SER A 371 -7.88 -13.58 13.17
C SER A 371 -9.05 -14.57 13.24
N ARG A 372 -9.72 -14.83 12.11
CA ARG A 372 -10.87 -15.75 12.03
C ARG A 372 -10.49 -17.19 12.34
N TRP A 373 -9.29 -17.63 11.97
CA TRP A 373 -8.79 -18.96 12.30
C TRP A 373 -8.45 -19.08 13.81
N LEU A 374 -7.94 -18.02 14.44
CA LEU A 374 -7.63 -17.98 15.88
C LEU A 374 -8.86 -17.84 16.80
N GLU A 375 -9.96 -17.33 16.25
CA GLU A 375 -11.27 -17.24 16.91
C GLU A 375 -11.91 -18.63 17.10
N ARG A 376 -11.56 -19.60 16.23
CA ARG A 376 -11.87 -21.03 16.41
C ARG A 376 -11.08 -21.60 17.60
#